data_AF-A0A1M7CQS6-F1
#
_entry.id   AF-A0A1M7CQS6-F1
#
_cell.length_a   1.000
_cell.length_b   1.000
_cell.length_c   1.000
_cell.angle_alpha   90.00
_cell.angle_beta   90.00
_cell.angle_gamma   90.00
#
_symmetry.space_group_name_H-M   'P 1'
#
loop_
_entity.id
_entity.type
_entity.pdbx_description
1 polymer ?
#
loop_
_entity_poly.entity_id
_entity_poly.type
_entity_poly.pdbx_seq_one_letter_code
_entity_poly.pdbx_strand_id
1 'polypeptide(L)'
;MKRKLMKSMIAAGAVAMICACGDDSASSNPATPIADNACAKAVVMADAWLLNNWVIYADGNVTDLAGAAVGYYADGIVMDLAGAPLAQNVNLADLTACAANASINPDTGLPVKLSSSSEASNPGDPTNPTSSAGANPGDPTNPTSSAGANPGDPTNPTSSAGGTEPTDPTSSAGTEPTVSSSSVNTNPELGPDGFPTLESYGAPPAAYTKEIRDNGKTGWNSRYWDGCKPHCSWLSSVDTTSEETFQAGRTVARNCNVHDVEVPAYTLGHAVQQYWMGYEGTNSACDKKDATGTFSCTDMAPIAVNDTLSYAYVAGSGAQYKFGCGKCYHLQYNGGKNDGDVKKTHKALNGKHIVVMVSNIGYDVEVGQFDLLIPGGGVGAFDALSTQLGLTDASVLGANGGGIGRVCFEQVGWDGEVADFQKCIIDGCEKAFSKWPNLLRGCKWYAEWYMAADNPTYNWEEVECPQYLIDHYMTTINTTKDNRFRWRDDWSDYKKGDALETQECLTDEYPQGCAP
;
A
#
# COMPACT_ATOMS: atom_id res chain seq x y z
N MET A 1 5.60 47.59 -21.08
CA MET A 1 4.74 48.63 -20.45
C MET A 1 4.78 48.46 -18.92
N LYS A 2 4.32 49.44 -18.12
CA LYS A 2 4.29 49.35 -16.64
C LYS A 2 2.95 48.78 -16.15
N ARG A 3 2.98 47.79 -15.24
CA ARG A 3 2.00 47.47 -14.17
C ARG A 3 2.36 46.10 -13.56
N LYS A 4 2.17 45.82 -12.27
CA LYS A 4 2.34 46.64 -11.05
C LYS A 4 2.31 45.66 -9.87
N LEU A 5 3.28 45.67 -8.96
CA LEU A 5 3.12 44.90 -7.71
C LEU A 5 2.03 45.53 -6.84
N MET A 6 1.24 44.68 -6.18
CA MET A 6 0.54 45.02 -4.94
C MET A 6 0.90 43.96 -3.89
N LYS A 7 1.31 44.43 -2.71
CA LYS A 7 1.39 43.62 -1.50
C LYS A 7 0.06 43.74 -0.77
N SER A 8 -0.37 42.66 -0.13
CA SER A 8 -1.29 42.72 1.01
C SER A 8 -0.65 41.98 2.19
N MET A 9 -0.80 42.57 3.37
CA MET A 9 -0.50 41.96 4.68
C MET A 9 -1.84 41.77 5.43
N ILE A 10 -1.78 41.26 6.66
CA ILE A 10 -2.88 41.22 7.66
C ILE A 10 -3.89 40.08 7.36
N ALA A 11 -4.22 39.19 8.30
CA ALA A 11 -3.74 38.97 9.66
C ALA A 11 -3.75 37.48 10.04
N ALA A 12 -3.02 37.11 11.08
CA ALA A 12 -3.21 35.84 11.77
C ALA A 12 -4.48 35.90 12.64
N GLY A 13 -5.36 34.91 12.51
CA GLY A 13 -6.50 34.68 13.39
C GLY A 13 -6.42 33.28 13.98
N ALA A 14 -6.19 33.17 15.29
CA ALA A 14 -6.13 31.87 15.96
C ALA A 14 -7.54 31.36 16.26
N VAL A 15 -7.92 30.22 15.68
CA VAL A 15 -9.12 29.47 16.07
C VAL A 15 -8.69 28.42 17.09
N ALA A 16 -9.03 28.65 18.36
CA ALA A 16 -8.83 27.65 19.41
C ALA A 16 -9.95 26.61 19.34
N MET A 17 -9.61 25.32 19.23
CA MET A 17 -10.57 24.25 19.52
C MET A 17 -10.92 24.30 21.01
N ILE A 18 -12.20 24.52 21.31
CA ILE A 18 -12.73 24.30 22.66
C ILE A 18 -13.14 22.83 22.74
N CYS A 19 -12.34 22.02 23.44
CA CYS A 19 -12.76 20.67 23.84
C CYS A 19 -13.90 20.79 24.86
N ALA A 20 -15.12 20.50 24.42
CA ALA A 20 -16.26 20.32 25.31
C ALA A 20 -16.37 18.83 25.68
N CYS A 21 -15.63 18.42 26.71
CA CYS A 21 -15.82 17.09 27.31
C CYS A 21 -17.19 17.04 28.00
N GLY A 22 -17.99 16.04 27.65
CA GLY A 22 -19.28 15.75 28.28
C GLY A 22 -19.45 14.24 28.36
N ASP A 23 -18.92 13.64 29.43
CA ASP A 23 -19.14 12.23 29.73
C ASP A 23 -20.59 12.00 30.16
N ASP A 24 -21.25 11.02 29.55
CA ASP A 24 -22.08 10.07 30.29
C ASP A 24 -22.22 8.76 29.52
N SER A 25 -22.21 7.63 30.22
CA SER A 25 -22.08 6.29 29.60
C SER A 25 -23.38 5.50 29.55
N ALA A 26 -23.77 5.04 28.36
CA ALA A 26 -24.79 3.99 28.17
C ALA A 26 -24.50 3.17 26.90
N SER A 27 -24.70 1.85 26.94
CA SER A 27 -24.28 0.92 25.90
C SER A 27 -25.42 0.36 25.04
N SER A 28 -25.03 -0.15 23.86
CA SER A 28 -25.65 -1.26 23.10
C SER A 28 -27.07 -1.12 22.52
N ASN A 29 -27.12 -0.77 21.22
CA ASN A 29 -27.93 -1.37 20.13
C ASN A 29 -29.49 -1.36 20.17
N PRO A 30 -30.17 -1.58 19.01
CA PRO A 30 -29.69 -1.66 17.62
C PRO A 30 -30.28 -0.53 16.72
N ALA A 31 -30.02 -0.59 15.41
CA ALA A 31 -30.45 0.40 14.43
C ALA A 31 -31.98 0.51 14.23
N THR A 32 -32.45 1.71 13.90
CA THR A 32 -33.82 2.01 13.46
C THR A 32 -33.86 2.51 12.01
N PRO A 33 -34.99 2.41 11.29
CA PRO A 33 -35.00 2.51 9.81
C PRO A 33 -34.67 3.90 9.25
N ILE A 34 -34.15 3.91 8.01
CA ILE A 34 -33.98 5.11 7.20
C ILE A 34 -35.36 5.67 6.84
N ALA A 35 -35.72 6.83 7.40
CA ALA A 35 -36.89 7.59 6.98
C ALA A 35 -36.65 8.32 5.64
N ASP A 36 -37.71 8.66 4.92
CA ASP A 36 -37.70 9.40 3.63
C ASP A 36 -37.10 10.82 3.75
N ASN A 37 -35.79 10.90 3.90
CA ASN A 37 -35.03 12.13 3.92
C ASN A 37 -34.77 12.64 2.49
N ALA A 38 -34.42 13.93 2.35
CA ALA A 38 -34.12 14.50 1.05
C ALA A 38 -32.89 13.84 0.38
N CYS A 39 -31.97 13.28 1.18
CA CYS A 39 -30.81 12.52 0.72
C CYS A 39 -31.17 11.31 -0.13
N ALA A 40 -32.30 10.63 0.12
CA ALA A 40 -32.77 9.51 -0.71
C ALA A 40 -32.95 9.88 -2.20
N LYS A 41 -33.10 11.18 -2.52
CA LYS A 41 -33.16 11.69 -3.90
C LYS A 41 -31.78 11.93 -4.51
N ALA A 42 -30.78 12.28 -3.72
CA ALA A 42 -29.39 12.47 -4.17
C ALA A 42 -28.63 11.13 -4.25
N VAL A 43 -27.73 11.01 -5.23
CA VAL A 43 -26.62 10.04 -5.25
C VAL A 43 -25.52 10.59 -4.36
N VAL A 44 -25.19 9.87 -3.28
CA VAL A 44 -24.25 10.31 -2.23
C VAL A 44 -23.16 9.25 -2.09
N MET A 45 -21.95 9.56 -2.55
CA MET A 45 -20.83 8.60 -2.64
C MET A 45 -20.00 8.46 -1.35
N ALA A 46 -20.11 9.45 -0.46
CA ALA A 46 -19.46 9.58 0.83
C ALA A 46 -20.30 10.57 1.67
N ASP A 47 -20.12 10.59 2.99
CA ASP A 47 -20.93 11.44 3.87
C ASP A 47 -20.78 12.94 3.52
N ALA A 48 -21.93 13.61 3.38
CA ALA A 48 -22.04 14.91 2.72
C ALA A 48 -23.21 15.76 3.24
N TRP A 49 -23.32 17.00 2.78
CA TRP A 49 -24.42 17.91 3.10
C TRP A 49 -25.25 18.27 1.87
N LEU A 50 -26.57 18.20 1.98
CA LEU A 50 -27.49 18.55 0.90
C LEU A 50 -27.93 20.02 0.96
N LEU A 51 -27.60 20.78 -0.09
CA LEU A 51 -28.08 22.14 -0.33
C LEU A 51 -28.96 22.17 -1.58
N ASN A 52 -30.28 22.14 -1.39
CA ASN A 52 -31.28 22.12 -2.46
C ASN A 52 -31.10 20.93 -3.43
N ASN A 53 -30.46 21.17 -4.58
CA ASN A 53 -30.18 20.17 -5.63
C ASN A 53 -28.69 19.80 -5.73
N TRP A 54 -27.87 20.25 -4.77
CA TRP A 54 -26.42 20.02 -4.74
C TRP A 54 -26.01 19.24 -3.50
N VAL A 55 -25.11 18.27 -3.69
CA VAL A 55 -24.45 17.52 -2.63
C VAL A 55 -23.05 18.13 -2.44
N ILE A 56 -22.77 18.63 -1.23
CA ILE A 56 -21.49 19.24 -0.87
C ILE A 56 -20.72 18.23 0.00
N TYR A 57 -19.54 17.83 -0.44
CA TYR A 57 -18.69 16.85 0.25
C TYR A 57 -17.67 17.54 1.18
N ALA A 58 -17.09 16.78 2.12
CA ALA A 58 -16.17 17.32 3.14
C ALA A 58 -14.81 17.80 2.58
N ASP A 59 -14.45 17.36 1.38
CA ASP A 59 -13.30 17.82 0.58
C ASP A 59 -13.59 19.13 -0.19
N GLY A 60 -14.82 19.64 -0.12
CA GLY A 60 -15.27 20.82 -0.86
C GLY A 60 -15.78 20.54 -2.27
N ASN A 61 -15.81 19.28 -2.75
CA ASN A 61 -16.43 18.96 -4.03
C ASN A 61 -17.95 19.14 -4.00
N VAL A 62 -18.55 19.55 -5.12
CA VAL A 62 -20.02 19.73 -5.23
C VAL A 62 -20.57 19.02 -6.46
N THR A 63 -21.48 18.06 -6.24
CA THR A 63 -22.20 17.36 -7.31
C THR A 63 -23.67 17.76 -7.37
N ASP A 64 -24.34 17.46 -8.49
CA ASP A 64 -25.80 17.42 -8.53
C ASP A 64 -26.38 16.17 -7.84
N LEU A 65 -27.71 16.04 -7.86
CA LEU A 65 -28.44 14.90 -7.31
C LEU A 65 -28.16 13.56 -8.03
N ALA A 66 -27.53 13.56 -9.21
CA ALA A 66 -27.14 12.37 -9.96
C ALA A 66 -25.67 11.97 -9.69
N GLY A 67 -24.92 12.76 -8.93
CA GLY A 67 -23.50 12.53 -8.64
C GLY A 67 -22.55 13.12 -9.70
N ALA A 68 -23.04 13.92 -10.65
CA ALA A 68 -22.18 14.62 -11.61
C ALA A 68 -21.56 15.87 -10.96
N ALA A 69 -20.25 16.06 -11.10
CA ALA A 69 -19.56 17.23 -10.58
C ALA A 69 -20.05 18.51 -11.29
N VAL A 70 -20.50 19.50 -10.50
CA VAL A 70 -21.01 20.79 -10.99
C VAL A 70 -20.24 21.99 -10.46
N GLY A 71 -19.41 21.80 -9.43
CA GLY A 71 -18.76 22.91 -8.75
C GLY A 71 -17.91 22.51 -7.56
N TYR A 72 -17.55 23.52 -6.76
CA TYR A 72 -16.79 23.39 -5.52
C TYR A 72 -17.28 24.39 -4.47
N TYR A 73 -17.03 24.11 -3.20
CA TYR A 73 -17.42 24.90 -2.04
C TYR A 73 -16.18 25.41 -1.29
N ALA A 74 -16.10 26.72 -1.06
CA ALA A 74 -15.05 27.36 -0.28
C ALA A 74 -15.59 28.61 0.42
N ASP A 75 -15.11 28.91 1.63
CA ASP A 75 -15.41 30.14 2.40
C ASP A 75 -16.91 30.51 2.50
N GLY A 76 -17.80 29.51 2.59
CA GLY A 76 -19.25 29.73 2.66
C GLY A 76 -19.91 30.02 1.30
N ILE A 77 -19.23 29.77 0.19
CA ILE A 77 -19.69 30.00 -1.18
C ILE A 77 -19.60 28.69 -1.98
N VAL A 78 -20.70 28.31 -2.64
CA VAL A 78 -20.70 27.29 -3.69
C VAL A 78 -20.46 27.99 -5.02
N MET A 79 -19.46 27.56 -5.78
CA MET A 79 -19.11 28.05 -7.11
C MET A 79 -19.27 26.94 -8.15
N ASP A 80 -19.57 27.30 -9.40
CA ASP A 80 -19.52 26.35 -10.52
C ASP A 80 -18.07 26.05 -10.95
N LEU A 81 -17.90 25.09 -11.88
CA LEU A 81 -16.59 24.72 -12.43
C LEU A 81 -15.86 25.87 -13.19
N ALA A 82 -16.51 27.02 -13.42
CA ALA A 82 -15.91 28.22 -14.00
C ALA A 82 -15.62 29.31 -12.94
N GLY A 83 -15.90 29.06 -11.66
CA GLY A 83 -15.70 29.99 -10.55
C GLY A 83 -16.80 31.03 -10.36
N ALA A 84 -17.97 30.87 -11.00
CA ALA A 84 -19.12 31.74 -10.78
C ALA A 84 -19.93 31.29 -9.54
N PRO A 85 -20.31 32.19 -8.62
CA PRO A 85 -21.02 31.81 -7.40
C PRO A 85 -22.46 31.36 -7.67
N LEU A 86 -22.76 30.12 -7.30
CA LEU A 86 -24.08 29.50 -7.36
C LEU A 86 -24.90 29.71 -6.07
N ALA A 87 -24.23 29.75 -4.91
CA ALA A 87 -24.82 30.13 -3.62
C ALA A 87 -23.76 30.79 -2.70
N GLN A 88 -24.21 31.63 -1.77
CA GLN A 88 -23.35 32.39 -0.86
C GLN A 88 -23.93 32.41 0.56
N ASN A 89 -23.06 32.52 1.57
CA ASN A 89 -23.39 32.44 3.00
C ASN A 89 -23.95 31.06 3.40
N VAL A 90 -23.45 30.00 2.75
CA VAL A 90 -23.78 28.61 3.04
C VAL A 90 -22.98 28.17 4.26
N ASN A 91 -23.66 27.81 5.35
CA ASN A 91 -23.06 27.20 6.53
C ASN A 91 -23.41 25.70 6.56
N LEU A 92 -22.41 24.81 6.48
CA LEU A 92 -22.64 23.36 6.44
C LEU A 92 -23.35 22.83 7.70
N ALA A 93 -23.16 23.47 8.86
CA ALA A 93 -23.81 23.07 10.10
C ALA A 93 -25.34 23.27 10.09
N ASP A 94 -25.87 24.11 9.19
CA ASP A 94 -27.30 24.36 9.03
C ASP A 94 -27.95 23.48 7.94
N LEU A 95 -27.18 22.58 7.29
CA LEU A 95 -27.64 21.74 6.17
C LEU A 95 -28.06 20.33 6.61
N THR A 96 -28.83 19.66 5.76
CA THR A 96 -29.18 18.25 5.98
C THR A 96 -27.97 17.37 5.70
N ALA A 97 -27.42 16.75 6.73
CA ALA A 97 -26.39 15.73 6.58
C ALA A 97 -26.97 14.46 5.93
N CYS A 98 -26.21 13.88 5.01
CA CYS A 98 -26.55 12.72 4.20
C CYS A 98 -25.44 11.68 4.32
N ALA A 99 -25.77 10.51 4.85
CA ALA A 99 -24.86 9.36 4.82
C ALA A 99 -24.70 8.83 3.37
N ALA A 100 -23.56 8.21 3.09
CA ALA A 100 -23.31 7.52 1.83
C ALA A 100 -24.44 6.53 1.46
N ASN A 101 -24.96 6.63 0.23
CA ASN A 101 -26.10 5.85 -0.26
C ASN A 101 -25.90 5.24 -1.66
N ALA A 102 -24.73 5.43 -2.26
CA ALA A 102 -24.38 4.97 -3.60
C ALA A 102 -22.94 4.44 -3.67
N SER A 103 -22.71 3.52 -4.61
CA SER A 103 -21.40 2.97 -4.94
C SER A 103 -21.18 3.00 -6.44
N ILE A 104 -19.94 2.85 -6.90
CA ILE A 104 -19.65 2.73 -8.33
C ILE A 104 -20.03 1.31 -8.78
N ASN A 105 -20.87 1.19 -9.81
CA ASN A 105 -21.11 -0.10 -10.46
C ASN A 105 -19.83 -0.52 -11.22
N PRO A 106 -19.29 -1.73 -10.99
CA PRO A 106 -17.99 -2.14 -11.52
C PRO A 106 -17.98 -2.32 -13.04
N ASP A 107 -19.12 -2.67 -13.65
CA ASP A 107 -19.23 -2.95 -15.09
C ASP A 107 -19.29 -1.69 -15.95
N THR A 108 -19.79 -0.59 -15.38
CA THR A 108 -20.06 0.68 -16.10
C THR A 108 -19.25 1.87 -15.62
N GLY A 109 -18.64 1.79 -14.43
CA GLY A 109 -17.91 2.90 -13.81
C GLY A 109 -18.81 4.07 -13.34
N LEU A 110 -20.13 3.89 -13.33
CA LEU A 110 -21.10 4.93 -12.96
C LEU A 110 -21.61 4.76 -11.51
N PRO A 111 -21.94 5.84 -10.80
CA PRO A 111 -22.65 5.79 -9.53
C PRO A 111 -24.02 5.10 -9.63
N VAL A 112 -24.29 4.18 -8.71
CA VAL A 112 -25.58 3.48 -8.56
C VAL A 112 -25.97 3.46 -7.08
N LYS A 113 -27.24 3.75 -6.78
CA LYS A 113 -27.76 3.74 -5.41
C LYS A 113 -27.86 2.32 -4.84
N LEU A 114 -27.59 2.21 -3.54
CA LEU A 114 -27.76 1.00 -2.75
C LEU A 114 -29.26 0.77 -2.49
N SER A 115 -29.77 -0.39 -2.92
CA SER A 115 -31.20 -0.74 -2.81
C SER A 115 -31.59 -1.11 -1.38
N SER A 116 -32.53 -0.37 -0.78
CA SER A 116 -33.10 -0.65 0.54
C SER A 116 -34.18 -1.74 0.49
N SER A 117 -33.78 -3.00 0.30
CA SER A 117 -34.70 -4.15 0.31
C SER A 117 -34.98 -4.66 1.73
N SER A 118 -36.05 -4.16 2.34
CA SER A 118 -36.53 -4.64 3.65
C SER A 118 -38.00 -5.04 3.63
N GLU A 119 -38.29 -6.29 3.26
CA GLU A 119 -39.52 -6.97 3.68
C GLU A 119 -39.15 -8.22 4.49
N ALA A 120 -39.35 -8.15 5.80
CA ALA A 120 -39.20 -9.31 6.67
C ALA A 120 -40.50 -10.12 6.66
N SER A 121 -40.43 -11.38 6.25
CA SER A 121 -41.47 -12.38 6.53
C SER A 121 -40.93 -13.42 7.51
N ASN A 122 -41.68 -13.62 8.59
CA ASN A 122 -41.25 -14.38 9.77
C ASN A 122 -41.52 -15.89 9.55
N PRO A 123 -40.58 -16.81 9.83
CA PRO A 123 -40.81 -18.24 9.63
C PRO A 123 -41.84 -18.80 10.64
N GLY A 124 -42.86 -19.52 10.15
CA GLY A 124 -43.97 -19.99 10.99
C GLY A 124 -44.77 -21.17 10.42
N ASP A 125 -44.34 -22.38 10.79
CA ASP A 125 -45.07 -23.67 10.82
C ASP A 125 -45.57 -24.32 9.49
N PRO A 126 -45.67 -25.67 9.40
CA PRO A 126 -45.83 -26.37 8.11
C PRO A 126 -47.20 -27.03 7.85
N THR A 127 -47.81 -26.78 6.68
CA THR A 127 -48.83 -27.68 6.10
C THR A 127 -48.73 -27.81 4.58
N ASN A 128 -48.66 -29.06 4.12
CA ASN A 128 -48.75 -29.55 2.72
C ASN A 128 -50.23 -29.95 2.42
N PRO A 129 -50.73 -30.24 1.18
CA PRO A 129 -50.19 -30.09 -0.21
C PRO A 129 -51.14 -29.32 -1.17
N THR A 130 -50.87 -29.29 -2.50
CA THR A 130 -51.64 -30.04 -3.56
C THR A 130 -51.63 -29.40 -4.98
N SER A 131 -51.03 -30.08 -5.99
CA SER A 131 -51.33 -30.04 -7.46
C SER A 131 -51.18 -28.71 -8.26
N SER A 132 -50.94 -28.65 -9.60
CA SER A 132 -50.43 -29.54 -10.67
C SER A 132 -50.25 -28.68 -11.96
N ALA A 133 -49.67 -29.08 -13.12
CA ALA A 133 -49.11 -30.35 -13.61
C ALA A 133 -47.65 -30.12 -14.13
N GLY A 134 -47.12 -30.45 -15.32
CA GLY A 134 -47.55 -31.12 -16.58
C GLY A 134 -47.05 -30.35 -17.83
N ALA A 135 -46.53 -30.94 -18.91
CA ALA A 135 -46.24 -32.36 -19.23
C ALA A 135 -45.05 -32.50 -20.23
N ASN A 136 -44.63 -33.74 -20.49
CA ASN A 136 -43.61 -34.22 -21.47
C ASN A 136 -44.30 -35.32 -22.36
N PRO A 137 -43.68 -36.10 -23.29
CA PRO A 137 -42.31 -36.13 -23.86
C PRO A 137 -42.24 -36.27 -25.41
N GLY A 138 -41.05 -36.47 -26.00
CA GLY A 138 -40.92 -36.93 -27.41
C GLY A 138 -39.49 -37.12 -27.96
N ASP A 139 -39.07 -38.37 -28.14
CA ASP A 139 -37.92 -38.92 -28.91
C ASP A 139 -38.46 -40.25 -29.56
N PRO A 140 -37.95 -40.87 -30.67
CA PRO A 140 -36.56 -40.88 -31.18
C PRO A 140 -36.35 -40.85 -32.72
N THR A 141 -35.09 -40.83 -33.19
CA THR A 141 -34.46 -41.88 -34.06
C THR A 141 -33.05 -41.53 -34.59
N ASN A 142 -32.25 -42.57 -34.85
CA ASN A 142 -30.94 -42.58 -35.55
C ASN A 142 -31.06 -43.48 -36.81
N PRO A 143 -30.19 -43.38 -37.85
CA PRO A 143 -29.23 -44.49 -38.05
C PRO A 143 -27.90 -44.20 -38.80
N THR A 144 -26.87 -45.03 -38.52
CA THR A 144 -25.71 -45.44 -39.38
C THR A 144 -24.59 -44.41 -39.72
N SER A 145 -23.29 -44.76 -39.90
CA SER A 145 -22.58 -46.06 -40.04
C SER A 145 -21.10 -46.06 -39.55
N SER A 146 -20.60 -47.22 -39.08
CA SER A 146 -19.25 -47.88 -39.21
C SER A 146 -17.97 -47.12 -39.68
N ALA A 147 -16.71 -47.48 -39.33
CA ALA A 147 -16.01 -48.38 -38.37
C ALA A 147 -14.45 -48.28 -38.62
N GLY A 148 -13.46 -48.84 -37.90
CA GLY A 148 -13.37 -49.56 -36.61
C GLY A 148 -12.10 -50.46 -36.47
N ALA A 149 -11.42 -50.45 -35.30
CA ALA A 149 -10.24 -51.26 -34.84
C ALA A 149 -8.85 -51.03 -35.52
N ASN A 150 -7.66 -50.92 -34.86
CA ASN A 150 -7.03 -51.46 -33.60
C ASN A 150 -6.42 -52.89 -33.79
N PRO A 151 -5.37 -53.40 -33.07
CA PRO A 151 -4.52 -52.87 -31.96
C PRO A 151 -2.97 -53.09 -32.07
N GLY A 152 -2.19 -52.69 -31.04
CA GLY A 152 -0.79 -53.14 -30.82
C GLY A 152 -0.08 -52.52 -29.58
N ASP A 153 0.44 -53.36 -28.66
CA ASP A 153 1.06 -53.07 -27.33
C ASP A 153 1.92 -54.30 -26.91
N PRO A 154 2.78 -54.37 -25.86
CA PRO A 154 3.44 -53.36 -24.99
C PRO A 154 5.01 -53.48 -24.95
N THR A 155 5.67 -52.70 -24.08
CA THR A 155 6.68 -53.10 -23.03
C THR A 155 7.90 -52.15 -22.83
N ASN A 156 8.44 -52.17 -21.60
CA ASN A 156 9.60 -51.43 -21.08
C ASN A 156 10.47 -52.44 -20.27
N PRO A 157 11.82 -52.44 -20.32
CA PRO A 157 12.59 -51.97 -19.14
C PRO A 157 14.04 -51.43 -19.37
N THR A 158 14.36 -50.31 -18.72
CA THR A 158 15.46 -50.14 -17.70
C THR A 158 16.96 -50.41 -18.00
N SER A 159 17.82 -49.44 -17.58
CA SER A 159 19.17 -49.53 -16.91
C SER A 159 20.53 -49.19 -17.58
N SER A 160 21.39 -48.54 -16.76
CA SER A 160 22.89 -48.44 -16.77
C SER A 160 23.61 -47.75 -17.95
N ALA A 161 24.40 -46.67 -17.76
CA ALA A 161 25.75 -46.53 -17.12
C ALA A 161 26.93 -46.91 -18.06
N GLY A 162 28.13 -46.30 -18.02
CA GLY A 162 28.65 -45.15 -17.27
C GLY A 162 30.18 -44.97 -17.45
N GLY A 163 30.73 -43.79 -17.11
CA GLY A 163 32.18 -43.46 -17.22
C GLY A 163 32.66 -43.04 -18.63
N THR A 164 33.84 -42.44 -18.84
CA THR A 164 34.90 -41.94 -17.92
C THR A 164 35.65 -40.74 -18.54
N GLU A 165 36.24 -39.89 -17.70
CA GLU A 165 37.29 -38.91 -18.05
C GLU A 165 38.59 -39.60 -18.53
N PRO A 166 39.58 -38.92 -19.19
CA PRO A 166 40.58 -38.14 -18.42
C PRO A 166 41.32 -36.95 -19.12
N THR A 167 41.95 -36.11 -18.28
CA THR A 167 43.22 -35.35 -18.47
C THR A 167 43.34 -34.14 -19.42
N ASP A 168 43.69 -32.99 -18.80
CA ASP A 168 44.37 -31.78 -19.35
C ASP A 168 45.89 -32.02 -19.55
N PRO A 169 46.60 -31.19 -20.36
CA PRO A 169 47.66 -30.37 -19.77
C PRO A 169 47.89 -28.96 -20.38
N THR A 170 47.49 -27.91 -19.65
CA THR A 170 48.35 -26.80 -19.16
C THR A 170 49.34 -26.12 -20.14
N SER A 171 49.13 -24.83 -20.47
CA SER A 171 50.04 -23.71 -20.06
C SER A 171 49.79 -22.34 -20.77
N SER A 172 49.63 -21.29 -19.96
CA SER A 172 50.12 -19.89 -20.11
C SER A 172 50.04 -19.11 -21.44
N ALA A 173 49.22 -18.05 -21.48
CA ALA A 173 49.66 -16.62 -21.37
C ALA A 173 48.81 -15.61 -22.20
N GLY A 174 48.56 -14.40 -21.67
CA GLY A 174 48.30 -13.20 -22.50
C GLY A 174 46.97 -12.43 -22.31
N THR A 175 46.87 -11.65 -21.23
CA THR A 175 46.27 -10.29 -21.15
C THR A 175 45.00 -9.95 -21.96
N GLU A 176 43.83 -9.94 -21.29
CA GLU A 176 42.99 -8.73 -21.08
C GLU A 176 41.79 -9.07 -20.14
N PRO A 177 41.35 -8.16 -19.25
CA PRO A 177 40.20 -8.40 -18.38
C PRO A 177 38.89 -8.00 -19.07
N THR A 178 38.33 -8.88 -19.90
CA THR A 178 36.91 -8.81 -20.26
C THR A 178 36.06 -9.00 -19.01
N VAL A 179 35.36 -7.96 -18.58
CA VAL A 179 34.44 -8.02 -17.44
C VAL A 179 33.17 -8.75 -17.86
N SER A 180 33.21 -10.08 -17.84
CA SER A 180 32.05 -10.95 -18.04
C SER A 180 31.08 -10.79 -16.86
N SER A 181 30.02 -10.02 -17.07
CA SER A 181 28.97 -9.74 -16.09
C SER A 181 28.01 -10.93 -15.91
N SER A 182 28.50 -12.04 -15.36
CA SER A 182 27.66 -13.22 -15.05
C SER A 182 28.30 -14.19 -14.05
N SER A 183 28.36 -13.77 -12.78
CA SER A 183 28.48 -14.69 -11.64
C SER A 183 27.52 -14.27 -10.52
N VAL A 184 26.22 -14.49 -10.74
CA VAL A 184 25.26 -14.57 -9.63
C VAL A 184 25.73 -15.73 -8.74
N ASN A 185 25.86 -15.49 -7.44
CA ASN A 185 26.29 -16.53 -6.52
C ASN A 185 25.21 -17.63 -6.51
N THR A 186 25.54 -18.86 -6.92
CA THR A 186 24.54 -19.92 -7.17
C THR A 186 23.84 -20.41 -5.90
N ASN A 187 24.33 -19.99 -4.74
CA ASN A 187 23.57 -19.88 -3.51
C ASN A 187 23.96 -18.54 -2.86
N PRO A 188 23.06 -17.56 -2.71
CA PRO A 188 23.39 -16.31 -2.03
C PRO A 188 23.69 -16.54 -0.56
N GLU A 189 24.52 -15.69 0.03
CA GLU A 189 24.72 -15.67 1.48
C GLU A 189 23.49 -15.03 2.13
N LEU A 190 22.81 -15.76 3.01
CA LEU A 190 21.60 -15.26 3.68
C LEU A 190 21.95 -14.58 5.00
N GLY A 191 21.34 -13.41 5.24
CA GLY A 191 21.38 -12.69 6.50
C GLY A 191 20.56 -13.37 7.60
N PRO A 192 20.60 -12.85 8.85
CA PRO A 192 19.83 -13.38 9.98
C PRO A 192 18.30 -13.27 9.81
N ASP A 193 17.86 -12.35 8.95
CA ASP A 193 16.50 -12.19 8.44
C ASP A 193 16.07 -13.33 7.50
N GLY A 194 17.01 -14.03 6.88
CA GLY A 194 16.79 -15.07 5.88
C GLY A 194 16.74 -14.56 4.43
N PHE A 195 17.06 -13.28 4.19
CA PHE A 195 17.19 -12.72 2.84
C PHE A 195 18.66 -12.71 2.38
N PRO A 196 18.93 -12.69 1.06
CA PRO A 196 20.28 -12.49 0.55
C PRO A 196 20.90 -11.20 1.09
N THR A 197 22.17 -11.25 1.52
CA THR A 197 22.93 -10.06 1.91
C THR A 197 23.11 -9.11 0.73
N LEU A 198 23.26 -7.80 0.99
CA LEU A 198 23.31 -6.79 -0.07
C LEU A 198 24.47 -7.03 -1.05
N GLU A 199 25.60 -7.54 -0.54
CA GLU A 199 26.78 -7.95 -1.29
C GLU A 199 26.52 -9.16 -2.20
N SER A 200 25.63 -10.08 -1.78
CA SER A 200 25.36 -11.33 -2.52
C SER A 200 24.55 -11.14 -3.80
N TYR A 201 23.82 -10.02 -3.94
CA TYR A 201 23.19 -9.61 -5.20
C TYR A 201 24.19 -9.16 -6.27
N GLY A 202 25.46 -8.93 -5.90
CA GLY A 202 26.51 -8.48 -6.81
C GLY A 202 26.45 -6.98 -7.12
N ALA A 203 27.13 -6.57 -8.19
CA ALA A 203 27.27 -5.16 -8.54
C ALA A 203 25.95 -4.55 -9.06
N PRO A 204 25.55 -3.35 -8.61
CA PRO A 204 24.33 -2.70 -9.06
C PRO A 204 24.39 -2.32 -10.56
N PRO A 205 23.30 -2.51 -11.32
CA PRO A 205 23.18 -2.02 -12.69
C PRO A 205 23.56 -0.54 -12.85
N ALA A 206 24.39 -0.23 -13.85
CA ALA A 206 24.87 1.13 -14.13
C ALA A 206 23.75 2.15 -14.44
N ALA A 207 22.54 1.67 -14.77
CA ALA A 207 21.34 2.51 -14.89
C ALA A 207 20.99 3.24 -13.58
N TYR A 208 21.24 2.61 -12.42
CA TYR A 208 20.90 3.18 -11.10
C TYR A 208 21.83 4.32 -10.67
N THR A 209 22.98 4.49 -11.34
CA THR A 209 23.93 5.59 -11.12
C THR A 209 24.09 6.47 -12.36
N LYS A 210 23.09 6.48 -13.25
CA LYS A 210 23.06 7.33 -14.45
C LYS A 210 22.79 8.79 -14.06
N GLU A 211 23.49 9.73 -14.69
CA GLU A 211 23.19 11.16 -14.55
C GLU A 211 21.85 11.50 -15.24
N ILE A 212 20.89 12.02 -14.47
CA ILE A 212 19.53 12.35 -14.94
C ILE A 212 19.08 13.78 -14.59
N ARG A 213 19.94 14.60 -13.98
CA ARG A 213 19.60 16.00 -13.57
C ARG A 213 19.09 16.90 -14.70
N ASP A 214 19.48 16.62 -15.94
CA ASP A 214 19.05 17.37 -17.14
C ASP A 214 17.78 16.79 -17.81
N ASN A 215 17.14 15.75 -17.24
CA ASN A 215 16.01 15.05 -17.88
C ASN A 215 14.66 15.81 -17.85
N GLY A 216 14.59 16.97 -17.19
CA GLY A 216 13.39 17.80 -17.05
C GLY A 216 12.27 17.25 -16.16
N LYS A 217 12.39 16.02 -15.62
CA LYS A 217 11.44 15.41 -14.69
C LYS A 217 11.90 15.64 -13.25
N THR A 218 11.45 16.74 -12.65
CA THR A 218 11.71 17.02 -11.23
C THR A 218 10.66 16.42 -10.31
N GLY A 219 11.00 16.28 -9.04
CA GLY A 219 10.12 15.85 -7.95
C GLY A 219 10.73 16.16 -6.59
N TRP A 220 10.05 15.78 -5.51
CA TRP A 220 10.49 16.01 -4.13
C TRP A 220 10.05 14.88 -3.20
N ASN A 221 10.85 14.58 -2.18
CA ASN A 221 10.48 13.59 -1.17
C ASN A 221 9.81 14.25 0.03
N SER A 222 8.83 13.61 0.63
CA SER A 222 8.64 13.70 2.08
C SER A 222 9.12 12.40 2.76
N ARG A 223 8.77 12.17 4.03
CA ARG A 223 9.24 11.03 4.83
C ARG A 223 8.21 10.64 5.89
N TYR A 224 8.05 9.34 6.10
CA TYR A 224 7.13 8.80 7.11
C TYR A 224 7.55 7.40 7.58
N TRP A 225 7.08 6.97 8.74
CA TRP A 225 6.90 5.56 9.11
C TRP A 225 5.79 5.49 10.15
N ASP A 226 4.59 5.13 9.71
CA ASP A 226 3.37 5.00 10.52
C ASP A 226 3.24 3.61 11.17
N GLY A 227 3.94 2.61 10.63
CA GLY A 227 3.81 1.20 11.00
C GLY A 227 2.58 0.51 10.40
N CYS A 228 1.79 1.18 9.57
CA CYS A 228 0.58 0.60 8.96
C CYS A 228 0.93 -0.55 8.01
N LYS A 229 -0.03 -1.44 7.76
CA LYS A 229 0.01 -2.35 6.59
C LYS A 229 0.14 -1.52 5.30
N PRO A 230 1.13 -1.79 4.42
CA PRO A 230 1.28 -1.05 3.17
C PRO A 230 0.06 -1.15 2.25
N HIS A 231 -0.30 -0.08 1.54
CA HIS A 231 -1.45 -0.12 0.62
C HIS A 231 -1.30 -1.16 -0.50
N CYS A 232 -0.06 -1.48 -0.93
CA CYS A 232 0.18 -2.52 -1.92
C CYS A 232 0.06 -3.96 -1.36
N SER A 233 -0.22 -4.13 -0.06
CA SER A 233 -0.58 -5.40 0.57
C SER A 233 -2.09 -5.72 0.49
N TRP A 234 -2.88 -4.93 -0.25
CA TRP A 234 -4.29 -5.21 -0.52
C TRP A 234 -4.48 -5.69 -1.97
N LEU A 235 -5.32 -6.71 -2.17
CA LEU A 235 -5.67 -7.23 -3.51
C LEU A 235 -6.28 -6.16 -4.43
N SER A 236 -7.02 -5.20 -3.87
CA SER A 236 -7.62 -4.07 -4.60
C SER A 236 -6.60 -3.07 -5.18
N SER A 237 -5.31 -3.21 -4.83
CA SER A 237 -4.22 -2.31 -5.24
C SER A 237 -3.37 -2.86 -6.39
N VAL A 238 -3.62 -4.10 -6.83
CA VAL A 238 -2.79 -4.84 -7.79
C VAL A 238 -3.65 -5.47 -8.88
N ASP A 239 -3.04 -5.88 -9.99
CA ASP A 239 -3.77 -6.56 -11.06
C ASP A 239 -4.00 -8.03 -10.69
N THR A 240 -5.25 -8.40 -10.43
CA THR A 240 -5.68 -9.78 -10.13
C THR A 240 -6.49 -10.39 -11.29
N THR A 241 -6.44 -9.82 -12.50
CA THR A 241 -7.29 -10.24 -13.62
C THR A 241 -6.89 -11.60 -14.19
N SER A 242 -5.61 -11.96 -14.11
CA SER A 242 -5.12 -13.31 -14.31
C SER A 242 -3.97 -13.64 -13.33
N GLU A 243 -3.50 -14.88 -13.34
CA GLU A 243 -2.34 -15.27 -12.53
C GLU A 243 -1.05 -14.64 -13.08
N GLU A 244 -0.95 -14.54 -14.41
CA GLU A 244 0.16 -13.93 -15.11
C GLU A 244 0.26 -12.41 -14.85
N THR A 245 -0.86 -11.69 -14.76
CA THR A 245 -0.84 -10.26 -14.42
C THR A 245 -0.47 -10.04 -12.95
N PHE A 246 -0.98 -10.88 -12.04
CA PHE A 246 -0.62 -10.86 -10.62
C PHE A 246 0.88 -11.09 -10.40
N GLN A 247 1.45 -12.12 -11.03
CA GLN A 247 2.89 -12.41 -10.94
C GLN A 247 3.75 -11.33 -11.60
N ALA A 248 3.37 -10.82 -12.78
CA ALA A 248 4.08 -9.72 -13.43
C ALA A 248 4.04 -8.41 -12.63
N GLY A 249 2.93 -8.16 -11.92
CA GLY A 249 2.74 -7.08 -10.95
C GLY A 249 3.50 -7.25 -9.63
N ARG A 250 4.31 -8.32 -9.49
CA ARG A 250 5.04 -8.69 -8.27
C ARG A 250 4.12 -9.03 -7.09
N THR A 251 2.97 -9.67 -7.38
CA THR A 251 1.99 -10.15 -6.40
C THR A 251 1.44 -9.00 -5.53
N VAL A 252 1.55 -9.10 -4.20
CA VAL A 252 1.26 -8.03 -3.23
C VAL A 252 2.48 -7.76 -2.35
N ALA A 253 2.55 -6.56 -1.79
CA ALA A 253 3.58 -6.20 -0.82
C ALA A 253 3.43 -7.02 0.47
N ARG A 254 4.55 -7.44 1.04
CA ARG A 254 4.67 -8.05 2.37
C ARG A 254 4.10 -7.16 3.47
N ASN A 255 3.41 -7.79 4.42
CA ASN A 255 3.07 -7.24 5.72
C ASN A 255 3.43 -8.25 6.81
N CYS A 256 3.73 -7.73 8.00
CA CYS A 256 4.23 -8.52 9.12
C CYS A 256 3.30 -8.36 10.33
N ASN A 257 3.37 -9.28 11.29
CA ASN A 257 2.72 -9.10 12.59
C ASN A 257 3.56 -8.20 13.52
N VAL A 258 3.09 -8.03 14.76
CA VAL A 258 3.75 -7.25 15.83
C VAL A 258 5.15 -7.76 16.22
N HIS A 259 5.60 -8.89 15.66
CA HIS A 259 6.91 -9.51 15.91
C HIS A 259 7.82 -9.57 14.66
N ASP A 260 7.49 -8.80 13.62
CA ASP A 260 8.20 -8.76 12.33
C ASP A 260 8.25 -10.09 11.58
N VAL A 261 7.25 -10.95 11.82
CA VAL A 261 7.05 -12.19 11.06
C VAL A 261 6.09 -11.91 9.92
N GLU A 262 6.48 -12.25 8.68
CA GLU A 262 5.58 -12.16 7.52
C GLU A 262 4.33 -13.04 7.75
N VAL A 263 3.16 -12.46 7.49
CA VAL A 263 1.85 -13.12 7.56
C VAL A 263 1.17 -13.00 6.20
N PRO A 264 0.10 -13.77 5.90
CA PRO A 264 -0.62 -13.59 4.66
C PRO A 264 -1.12 -12.15 4.54
N ALA A 265 -0.85 -11.50 3.40
CA ALA A 265 -1.44 -10.20 3.06
C ALA A 265 -2.95 -10.30 2.87
N TYR A 266 -3.44 -11.49 2.50
CA TYR A 266 -4.84 -11.85 2.45
C TYR A 266 -5.05 -13.35 2.69
N THR A 267 -6.23 -13.69 3.19
CA THR A 267 -6.70 -15.05 3.48
C THR A 267 -8.04 -15.29 2.80
N LEU A 268 -8.61 -16.49 2.93
CA LEU A 268 -10.05 -16.70 2.70
C LEU A 268 -10.85 -15.74 3.60
N GLY A 269 -11.99 -15.22 3.13
CA GLY A 269 -12.84 -14.34 3.94
C GLY A 269 -13.53 -15.06 5.09
N HIS A 270 -13.82 -14.35 6.17
CA HIS A 270 -14.45 -14.90 7.39
C HIS A 270 -15.80 -15.61 7.15
N ALA A 271 -16.46 -15.33 6.02
CA ALA A 271 -17.76 -15.84 5.63
C ALA A 271 -17.74 -16.72 4.36
N VAL A 272 -16.65 -17.45 4.08
CA VAL A 272 -16.61 -18.41 2.96
C VAL A 272 -17.69 -19.49 3.05
N GLN A 273 -18.31 -19.79 1.91
CA GLN A 273 -19.43 -20.73 1.77
C GLN A 273 -19.32 -21.52 0.46
N GLN A 274 -20.09 -22.61 0.35
CA GLN A 274 -20.12 -23.49 -0.82
C GLN A 274 -20.28 -22.75 -2.17
N TYR A 275 -21.07 -21.68 -2.21
CA TYR A 275 -21.37 -20.93 -3.43
C TYR A 275 -20.64 -19.58 -3.52
N TRP A 276 -19.80 -19.25 -2.53
CA TRP A 276 -19.04 -18.00 -2.51
C TRP A 276 -17.70 -18.20 -1.77
N MET A 277 -16.61 -18.17 -2.53
CA MET A 277 -15.26 -18.06 -2.00
C MET A 277 -14.71 -16.68 -2.35
N GLY A 278 -14.57 -15.82 -1.34
CA GLY A 278 -13.90 -14.53 -1.45
C GLY A 278 -12.61 -14.50 -0.64
N TYR A 279 -11.76 -13.53 -0.95
CA TYR A 279 -10.56 -13.23 -0.19
C TYR A 279 -10.73 -11.96 0.66
N GLU A 280 -10.09 -11.94 1.81
CA GLU A 280 -10.12 -10.83 2.76
C GLU A 280 -8.68 -10.50 3.17
N GLY A 281 -8.31 -9.23 3.01
CA GLY A 281 -6.98 -8.77 3.40
C GLY A 281 -6.83 -8.74 4.92
N THR A 282 -5.72 -9.25 5.44
CA THR A 282 -5.45 -9.19 6.89
C THR A 282 -5.40 -7.74 7.38
N ASN A 283 -6.09 -7.42 8.46
CA ASN A 283 -6.39 -6.03 8.83
C ASN A 283 -5.12 -5.23 9.19
N SER A 284 -5.12 -3.92 8.92
CA SER A 284 -4.02 -3.04 9.33
C SER A 284 -4.09 -2.79 10.83
N ALA A 285 -2.93 -2.76 11.50
CA ALA A 285 -2.83 -2.29 12.88
C ALA A 285 -3.24 -0.82 13.03
N CYS A 286 -3.24 -0.02 11.95
CA CYS A 286 -3.79 1.34 11.95
C CYS A 286 -5.34 1.37 11.99
N ASP A 287 -5.99 0.30 11.52
CA ASP A 287 -7.46 0.13 11.61
C ASP A 287 -7.84 -0.46 12.97
N LYS A 288 -7.21 -1.59 13.36
CA LYS A 288 -7.48 -2.29 14.64
C LYS A 288 -7.03 -1.49 15.87
N LYS A 289 -5.92 -0.75 15.74
CA LYS A 289 -5.27 0.06 16.80
C LYS A 289 -4.74 -0.78 17.97
N ASP A 290 -4.38 -2.03 17.69
CA ASP A 290 -3.80 -2.99 18.63
C ASP A 290 -2.75 -3.90 17.95
N ALA A 291 -2.16 -4.80 18.74
CA ALA A 291 -1.09 -5.71 18.33
C ALA A 291 -1.56 -6.91 17.47
N THR A 292 -2.86 -7.14 17.34
CA THR A 292 -3.44 -8.30 16.63
C THR A 292 -3.51 -8.09 15.12
N GLY A 293 -3.51 -6.82 14.68
CA GLY A 293 -3.42 -6.42 13.28
C GLY A 293 -2.03 -6.58 12.68
N THR A 294 -1.89 -6.12 11.43
CA THR A 294 -0.66 -6.25 10.63
C THR A 294 -0.02 -4.91 10.29
N PHE A 295 1.29 -4.94 10.09
CA PHE A 295 2.19 -3.81 10.05
C PHE A 295 3.08 -3.85 8.80
N SER A 296 3.76 -2.75 8.50
CA SER A 296 4.91 -2.78 7.58
C SER A 296 6.04 -3.64 8.16
N CYS A 297 6.58 -4.55 7.36
CA CYS A 297 7.76 -5.34 7.73
C CYS A 297 8.97 -4.41 7.91
N THR A 298 9.73 -4.55 8.99
CA THR A 298 10.78 -3.58 9.32
C THR A 298 11.99 -3.67 8.41
N ASP A 299 12.21 -4.81 7.76
CA ASP A 299 13.25 -4.99 6.74
C ASP A 299 13.07 -4.11 5.49
N MET A 300 11.86 -3.57 5.27
CA MET A 300 11.57 -2.49 4.31
C MET A 300 12.18 -1.12 4.72
N ALA A 301 12.92 -1.05 5.83
CA ALA A 301 13.71 0.11 6.19
C ALA A 301 14.90 0.33 5.23
N PRO A 302 15.18 1.59 4.82
CA PRO A 302 16.10 1.91 3.74
C PRO A 302 17.55 1.49 4.02
N ILE A 303 18.31 1.30 2.94
CA ILE A 303 19.67 0.77 3.00
C ILE A 303 20.60 1.47 2.00
N ALA A 304 21.79 1.85 2.46
CA ALA A 304 22.86 2.34 1.60
C ALA A 304 23.54 1.16 0.91
N VAL A 305 23.66 1.22 -0.42
CA VAL A 305 24.43 0.25 -1.22
C VAL A 305 25.90 0.64 -1.23
N ASN A 306 26.18 1.93 -1.19
CA ASN A 306 27.48 2.56 -0.99
C ASN A 306 27.28 4.07 -0.74
N ASP A 307 28.35 4.85 -0.68
CA ASP A 307 28.29 6.30 -0.43
C ASP A 307 27.43 7.09 -1.44
N THR A 308 27.23 6.60 -2.67
CA THR A 308 26.50 7.31 -3.74
C THR A 308 25.19 6.67 -4.16
N LEU A 309 24.94 5.40 -3.85
CA LEU A 309 23.70 4.66 -4.18
C LEU A 309 22.99 4.11 -2.93
N SER A 310 21.66 4.18 -2.93
CA SER A 310 20.78 3.62 -1.90
C SER A 310 19.57 2.91 -2.51
N TYR A 311 18.96 2.00 -1.74
CA TYR A 311 17.63 1.43 -2.01
C TYR A 311 16.65 1.79 -0.88
N ALA A 312 15.38 2.02 -1.21
CA ALA A 312 14.32 2.33 -0.25
C ALA A 312 12.91 2.00 -0.79
N TYR A 313 11.91 2.16 0.07
CA TYR A 313 10.50 2.08 -0.29
C TYR A 313 9.80 3.44 -0.15
N VAL A 314 8.74 3.66 -0.91
CA VAL A 314 7.98 4.91 -0.94
C VAL A 314 6.46 4.71 -0.99
N ALA A 315 5.74 5.71 -0.48
CA ALA A 315 4.38 5.98 -0.94
C ALA A 315 4.41 6.80 -2.24
N GLY A 316 3.61 6.41 -3.23
CA GLY A 316 3.44 7.13 -4.50
C GLY A 316 2.04 7.74 -4.66
N SER A 317 1.93 8.77 -5.52
CA SER A 317 0.66 9.42 -5.86
C SER A 317 -0.40 8.47 -6.43
N GLY A 318 -1.49 8.24 -5.70
CA GLY A 318 -2.60 7.39 -6.15
C GLY A 318 -3.26 7.86 -7.45
N ALA A 319 -3.22 9.16 -7.75
CA ALA A 319 -3.73 9.73 -8.99
C ALA A 319 -2.88 9.34 -10.21
N GLN A 320 -1.56 9.18 -10.04
CA GLN A 320 -0.63 8.74 -11.08
C GLN A 320 -0.51 7.21 -11.14
N TYR A 321 -0.64 6.56 -9.99
CA TYR A 321 -0.20 5.18 -9.73
C TYR A 321 -1.33 4.25 -9.28
N LYS A 322 -2.50 4.36 -9.90
CA LYS A 322 -3.64 3.44 -9.70
C LYS A 322 -3.28 1.94 -9.87
N PHE A 323 -2.20 1.64 -10.58
CA PHE A 323 -1.52 0.34 -10.63
C PHE A 323 0.02 0.50 -10.57
N GLY A 324 0.54 1.34 -9.67
CA GLY A 324 1.98 1.58 -9.54
C GLY A 324 2.69 0.77 -8.46
N CYS A 325 1.97 -0.05 -7.70
CA CYS A 325 2.55 -1.00 -6.75
C CYS A 325 3.63 -1.88 -7.40
N GLY A 326 4.75 -2.10 -6.70
CA GLY A 326 5.86 -2.92 -7.19
C GLY A 326 6.70 -2.28 -8.31
N LYS A 327 6.39 -1.05 -8.75
CA LYS A 327 7.23 -0.29 -9.69
C LYS A 327 8.41 0.38 -9.01
N CYS A 328 9.49 0.59 -9.76
CA CYS A 328 10.68 1.26 -9.26
C CYS A 328 11.06 2.52 -10.04
N TYR A 329 11.61 3.49 -9.30
CA TYR A 329 12.02 4.79 -9.82
C TYR A 329 13.45 5.08 -9.36
N HIS A 330 14.31 5.45 -10.30
CA HIS A 330 15.62 6.02 -9.98
C HIS A 330 15.44 7.51 -9.78
N LEU A 331 15.81 8.00 -8.59
CA LEU A 331 15.86 9.42 -8.24
C LEU A 331 17.34 9.83 -8.11
N GLN A 332 17.69 11.01 -8.62
CA GLN A 332 18.99 11.63 -8.38
C GLN A 332 18.78 13.01 -7.74
N TYR A 333 19.35 13.21 -6.56
CA TYR A 333 19.18 14.46 -5.80
C TYR A 333 19.91 15.62 -6.49
N ASN A 334 19.21 16.74 -6.65
CA ASN A 334 19.73 17.94 -7.32
C ASN A 334 20.13 19.05 -6.32
N GLY A 335 20.11 18.74 -5.03
CA GLY A 335 20.60 19.61 -3.96
C GLY A 335 19.63 20.72 -3.53
N GLY A 336 18.41 20.75 -4.06
CA GLY A 336 17.35 21.69 -3.67
C GLY A 336 16.42 21.15 -2.57
N LYS A 337 15.36 21.92 -2.30
CA LYS A 337 14.29 21.66 -1.31
C LYS A 337 12.95 22.12 -1.91
N ASN A 338 11.85 21.45 -1.59
CA ASN A 338 10.52 21.73 -2.19
C ASN A 338 10.09 23.21 -2.06
N ASP A 339 10.24 23.82 -0.88
CA ASP A 339 9.89 25.23 -0.63
C ASP A 339 10.97 26.24 -1.05
N GLY A 340 12.11 25.77 -1.57
CA GLY A 340 13.25 26.59 -1.98
C GLY A 340 14.21 27.04 -0.87
N ASP A 341 13.97 26.71 0.42
CA ASP A 341 14.88 27.08 1.52
C ASP A 341 16.06 26.09 1.65
N VAL A 342 17.01 26.18 0.70
CA VAL A 342 18.08 25.19 0.51
C VAL A 342 19.17 25.24 1.61
N LYS A 343 18.93 24.49 2.69
CA LYS A 343 19.90 24.24 3.79
C LYS A 343 21.11 23.40 3.37
N LYS A 344 22.10 23.29 4.26
CA LYS A 344 23.37 22.55 4.04
C LYS A 344 23.16 21.05 3.79
N THR A 345 22.18 20.45 4.45
CA THR A 345 21.81 19.03 4.33
C THR A 345 21.47 18.64 2.89
N HIS A 346 20.60 19.41 2.23
CA HIS A 346 20.28 19.29 0.80
C HIS A 346 21.53 19.35 -0.09
N LYS A 347 22.43 20.31 0.17
CA LYS A 347 23.67 20.49 -0.59
C LYS A 347 24.66 19.34 -0.42
N ALA A 348 24.64 18.66 0.74
CA ALA A 348 25.41 17.45 0.99
C ALA A 348 24.78 16.18 0.38
N LEU A 349 23.45 16.17 0.19
CA LEU A 349 22.72 15.09 -0.49
C LEU A 349 22.85 15.16 -2.03
N ASN A 350 23.19 16.33 -2.59
CA ASN A 350 23.31 16.58 -4.02
C ASN A 350 24.19 15.55 -4.76
N GLY A 351 23.69 15.04 -5.89
CA GLY A 351 24.37 14.07 -6.75
C GLY A 351 24.22 12.62 -6.33
N LYS A 352 23.75 12.31 -5.11
CA LYS A 352 23.44 10.93 -4.70
C LYS A 352 22.24 10.37 -5.48
N HIS A 353 22.26 9.06 -5.68
CA HIS A 353 21.28 8.28 -6.41
C HIS A 353 20.53 7.35 -5.45
N ILE A 354 19.23 7.20 -5.62
CA ILE A 354 18.43 6.21 -4.89
C ILE A 354 17.49 5.51 -5.87
N VAL A 355 17.32 4.20 -5.73
CA VAL A 355 16.22 3.49 -6.40
C VAL A 355 15.16 3.21 -5.35
N VAL A 356 13.95 3.70 -5.60
CA VAL A 356 12.80 3.52 -4.72
C VAL A 356 11.79 2.56 -5.34
N MET A 357 11.17 1.70 -4.54
CA MET A 357 10.01 0.90 -4.95
C MET A 357 8.73 1.42 -4.29
N VAL A 358 7.65 1.51 -5.06
CA VAL A 358 6.32 1.89 -4.55
C VAL A 358 5.70 0.70 -3.81
N SER A 359 5.62 0.80 -2.48
CA SER A 359 4.93 -0.17 -1.61
C SER A 359 3.67 0.38 -0.95
N ASN A 360 3.48 1.69 -0.98
CA ASN A 360 2.32 2.36 -0.44
C ASN A 360 1.75 3.37 -1.45
N ILE A 361 0.52 3.82 -1.22
CA ILE A 361 -0.14 4.83 -2.06
C ILE A 361 -0.67 5.93 -1.15
N GLY A 362 -0.28 7.17 -1.44
CA GLY A 362 -0.86 8.36 -0.84
C GLY A 362 -1.88 9.00 -1.78
N TYR A 363 -3.07 9.30 -1.28
CA TYR A 363 -4.11 10.03 -2.03
C TYR A 363 -3.92 11.55 -1.98
N ASP A 364 -3.10 12.01 -1.02
CA ASP A 364 -2.60 13.36 -0.77
C ASP A 364 -1.25 13.65 -1.44
N VAL A 365 -0.63 12.65 -2.07
CA VAL A 365 0.70 12.74 -2.71
C VAL A 365 0.59 13.23 -4.15
N GLU A 366 1.35 14.28 -4.50
CA GLU A 366 1.34 14.89 -5.84
C GLU A 366 2.10 14.07 -6.91
N VAL A 367 1.82 14.35 -8.19
CA VAL A 367 2.55 13.78 -9.33
C VAL A 367 4.04 14.12 -9.23
N GLY A 368 4.88 13.10 -9.08
CA GLY A 368 6.33 13.25 -8.89
C GLY A 368 6.79 13.48 -7.44
N GLN A 369 5.88 13.53 -6.46
CA GLN A 369 6.21 13.38 -5.04
C GLN A 369 6.36 11.88 -4.70
N PHE A 370 7.32 11.56 -3.83
CA PHE A 370 7.48 10.22 -3.25
C PHE A 370 7.80 10.32 -1.76
N ASP A 371 6.93 9.81 -0.90
CA ASP A 371 7.18 9.85 0.54
C ASP A 371 8.01 8.64 0.95
N LEU A 372 9.24 8.86 1.40
CA LEU A 372 10.15 7.78 1.76
C LEU A 372 9.73 7.13 3.08
N LEU A 373 9.66 5.81 3.06
CA LEU A 373 9.42 4.98 4.23
C LEU A 373 10.70 4.98 5.09
N ILE A 374 10.79 5.88 6.06
CA ILE A 374 11.96 6.17 6.91
C ILE A 374 11.58 6.01 8.39
N PRO A 375 12.15 5.05 9.12
CA PRO A 375 12.00 4.96 10.58
C PRO A 375 12.48 6.26 11.25
N GLY A 376 11.61 6.89 12.04
CA GLY A 376 11.89 8.21 12.62
C GLY A 376 11.65 9.40 11.67
N GLY A 377 11.08 9.17 10.48
CA GLY A 377 10.56 10.21 9.57
C GLY A 377 9.25 10.84 10.05
N GLY A 378 8.54 10.20 10.98
CA GLY A 378 7.28 10.67 11.58
C GLY A 378 6.11 9.75 11.24
N VAL A 379 5.20 9.54 12.19
CA VAL A 379 4.05 8.62 12.02
C VAL A 379 2.89 9.25 11.23
N GLY A 380 2.85 10.59 11.11
CA GLY A 380 1.79 11.30 10.40
C GLY A 380 0.45 11.26 11.14
N ALA A 381 -0.61 10.87 10.43
CA ALA A 381 -1.99 10.83 10.92
C ALA A 381 -2.38 9.52 11.63
N PHE A 382 -1.60 8.44 11.43
CA PHE A 382 -1.83 7.12 12.00
C PHE A 382 -0.61 6.71 12.82
N ASP A 383 -0.78 5.87 13.85
CA ASP A 383 0.35 5.37 14.64
C ASP A 383 0.10 3.92 15.06
N ALA A 384 0.52 3.00 14.20
CA ALA A 384 0.71 1.60 14.56
C ALA A 384 2.15 1.34 15.04
N LEU A 385 3.12 2.20 14.70
CA LEU A 385 4.52 2.04 15.09
C LEU A 385 4.70 2.01 16.62
N SER A 386 4.04 2.89 17.37
CA SER A 386 4.06 2.86 18.84
C SER A 386 3.56 1.53 19.40
N THR A 387 2.55 0.93 18.76
CA THR A 387 2.01 -0.40 19.11
C THR A 387 2.98 -1.53 18.74
N GLN A 388 3.56 -1.50 17.53
CA GLN A 388 4.54 -2.49 17.05
C GLN A 388 5.77 -2.56 17.98
N LEU A 389 6.24 -1.40 18.42
CA LEU A 389 7.41 -1.25 19.29
C LEU A 389 7.11 -1.50 20.79
N GLY A 390 5.84 -1.55 21.19
CA GLY A 390 5.40 -1.63 22.58
C GLY A 390 5.76 -0.39 23.42
N LEU A 391 5.66 0.81 22.84
CA LEU A 391 6.04 2.06 23.50
C LEU A 391 4.98 2.53 24.51
N THR A 392 5.42 2.84 25.72
CA THR A 392 4.62 3.56 26.74
C THR A 392 4.73 5.09 26.62
N ASP A 393 5.62 5.58 25.76
CA ASP A 393 5.86 6.98 25.46
C ASP A 393 6.20 7.11 23.96
N ALA A 394 5.23 7.55 23.16
CA ALA A 394 5.38 7.73 21.72
C ALA A 394 6.32 8.89 21.35
N SER A 395 6.64 9.80 22.28
CA SER A 395 7.44 11.00 21.97
C SER A 395 8.89 10.68 21.59
N VAL A 396 9.37 9.47 21.86
CA VAL A 396 10.67 8.97 21.37
C VAL A 396 10.74 8.85 19.84
N LEU A 397 9.59 8.75 19.16
CA LEU A 397 9.47 8.77 17.70
C LEU A 397 9.57 10.19 17.11
N GLY A 398 9.62 11.22 17.97
CA GLY A 398 9.65 12.63 17.60
C GLY A 398 8.26 13.20 17.33
N ALA A 399 8.17 14.15 16.40
CA ALA A 399 6.89 14.78 16.04
C ALA A 399 6.14 13.96 14.97
N ASN A 400 4.80 13.94 15.01
CA ASN A 400 3.95 13.27 14.00
C ASN A 400 4.40 13.57 12.57
N GLY A 401 4.55 14.84 12.20
CA GLY A 401 5.14 15.26 10.94
C GLY A 401 6.65 15.47 11.06
N GLY A 402 7.44 14.73 10.28
CA GLY A 402 8.89 14.88 10.18
C GLY A 402 9.73 14.22 11.29
N GLY A 403 9.08 13.63 12.31
CA GLY A 403 9.66 12.65 13.24
C GLY A 403 10.79 13.17 14.12
N ILE A 404 11.80 12.31 14.31
CA ILE A 404 13.04 12.61 15.03
C ILE A 404 13.78 13.76 14.32
N GLY A 405 13.77 13.77 12.98
CA GLY A 405 14.33 14.86 12.19
C GLY A 405 13.72 16.23 12.53
N ARG A 406 12.40 16.32 12.62
CA ARG A 406 11.67 17.55 12.98
C ARG A 406 12.14 18.10 14.32
N VAL A 407 12.23 17.26 15.35
CA VAL A 407 12.70 17.61 16.69
C VAL A 407 14.15 18.09 16.66
N CYS A 408 15.01 17.41 15.90
CA CYS A 408 16.42 17.80 15.76
C CYS A 408 16.62 19.14 15.02
N PHE A 409 15.79 19.47 14.03
CA PHE A 409 15.82 20.80 13.41
C PHE A 409 15.43 21.93 14.37
N GLU A 410 14.60 21.66 15.39
CA GLU A 410 14.28 22.64 16.45
C GLU A 410 15.38 22.76 17.49
N GLN A 411 16.00 21.64 17.90
CA GLN A 411 17.04 21.62 18.93
C GLN A 411 18.38 22.19 18.44
N VAL A 412 18.79 21.85 17.22
CA VAL A 412 20.02 22.36 16.60
C VAL A 412 19.80 23.73 15.95
N GLY A 413 18.58 24.01 15.51
CA GLY A 413 18.22 25.19 14.71
C GLY A 413 18.42 24.95 13.21
N TRP A 414 17.45 25.40 12.40
CA TRP A 414 17.29 25.10 10.97
C TRP A 414 18.50 25.38 10.05
N ASP A 415 19.48 26.18 10.47
CA ASP A 415 20.68 26.55 9.70
C ASP A 415 21.99 25.97 10.29
N GLY A 416 21.90 25.01 11.22
CA GLY A 416 23.02 24.30 11.85
C GLY A 416 23.91 23.49 10.89
N GLU A 417 24.91 22.77 11.41
CA GLU A 417 25.76 21.92 10.58
C GLU A 417 25.16 20.54 10.35
N VAL A 418 25.49 19.92 9.21
CA VAL A 418 25.01 18.57 8.85
C VAL A 418 25.36 17.56 9.94
N ALA A 419 26.57 17.65 10.51
CA ALA A 419 27.04 16.79 11.60
C ALA A 419 26.22 16.93 12.90
N ASP A 420 25.68 18.12 13.19
CA ASP A 420 24.88 18.35 14.40
C ASP A 420 23.49 17.70 14.26
N PHE A 421 22.84 17.87 13.10
CA PHE A 421 21.59 17.16 12.78
C PHE A 421 21.81 15.64 12.76
N GLN A 422 22.89 15.17 12.13
CA GLN A 422 23.25 13.76 12.09
C GLN A 422 23.40 13.18 13.50
N LYS A 423 24.19 13.83 14.37
CA LYS A 423 24.34 13.39 15.75
C LYS A 423 23.00 13.35 16.49
N CYS A 424 22.21 14.42 16.40
CA CYS A 424 20.92 14.49 17.09
C CYS A 424 19.97 13.37 16.63
N ILE A 425 19.88 13.12 15.33
CA ILE A 425 19.03 12.07 14.77
C ILE A 425 19.51 10.69 15.22
N ILE A 426 20.81 10.39 15.15
CA ILE A 426 21.39 9.12 15.63
C ILE A 426 21.12 8.93 17.13
N ASP A 427 21.32 9.97 17.95
CA ASP A 427 21.00 9.95 19.39
C ASP A 427 19.49 9.75 19.65
N GLY A 428 18.62 10.04 18.69
CA GLY A 428 17.18 9.73 18.72
C GLY A 428 16.90 8.28 18.29
N CYS A 429 17.51 7.83 17.19
CA CYS A 429 17.37 6.48 16.65
C CYS A 429 17.71 5.40 17.69
N GLU A 430 18.79 5.58 18.46
CA GLU A 430 19.17 4.64 19.52
C GLU A 430 18.14 4.56 20.66
N LYS A 431 17.40 5.65 20.94
CA LYS A 431 16.35 5.66 21.97
C LYS A 431 15.08 4.97 21.49
N ALA A 432 14.68 5.22 20.25
CA ALA A 432 13.46 4.66 19.66
C ALA A 432 13.60 3.19 19.22
N PHE A 433 14.74 2.84 18.59
CA PHE A 433 14.85 1.63 17.78
C PHE A 433 15.97 0.66 18.20
N SER A 434 16.65 0.85 19.35
CA SER A 434 17.77 -0.03 19.77
C SER A 434 17.43 -1.51 19.95
N LYS A 435 16.15 -1.89 20.01
CA LYS A 435 15.68 -3.29 20.01
C LYS A 435 15.32 -3.83 18.61
N TRP A 436 15.34 -2.99 17.58
CA TRP A 436 14.76 -3.23 16.26
C TRP A 436 15.80 -2.93 15.16
N PRO A 437 16.67 -3.91 14.80
CA PRO A 437 17.86 -3.66 13.99
C PRO A 437 17.60 -2.99 12.63
N ASN A 438 16.54 -3.37 11.92
CA ASN A 438 16.20 -2.76 10.63
C ASN A 438 15.72 -1.31 10.79
N LEU A 439 14.88 -1.03 11.79
CA LEU A 439 14.41 0.33 12.08
C LEU A 439 15.58 1.24 12.52
N LEU A 440 16.50 0.70 13.33
CA LEU A 440 17.72 1.40 13.73
C LEU A 440 18.62 1.70 12.51
N ARG A 441 18.78 0.75 11.60
CA ARG A 441 19.48 0.93 10.31
C ARG A 441 18.84 2.05 9.49
N GLY A 442 17.53 1.99 9.25
CA GLY A 442 16.82 2.99 8.43
C GLY A 442 16.81 4.39 9.04
N CYS A 443 16.70 4.50 10.36
CA CYS A 443 16.80 5.78 11.06
C CYS A 443 18.22 6.37 11.01
N LYS A 444 19.27 5.55 11.19
CA LYS A 444 20.66 6.00 11.02
C LYS A 444 20.97 6.38 9.59
N TRP A 445 20.46 5.63 8.60
CA TRP A 445 20.56 5.96 7.17
C TRP A 445 20.01 7.36 6.85
N TYR A 446 18.93 7.79 7.52
CA TYR A 446 18.36 9.14 7.35
C TYR A 446 19.31 10.26 7.82
N ALA A 447 20.09 10.01 8.88
CA ALA A 447 21.20 10.88 9.24
C ALA A 447 22.36 10.75 8.23
N GLU A 448 22.91 9.55 8.12
CA GLU A 448 24.23 9.28 7.56
C GLU A 448 24.26 9.37 6.03
N TRP A 449 23.44 8.58 5.34
CA TRP A 449 23.44 8.52 3.88
C TRP A 449 22.59 9.63 3.26
N TYR A 450 21.42 9.89 3.83
CA TYR A 450 20.45 10.91 3.40
C TYR A 450 20.80 12.33 3.88
N MET A 451 21.91 12.48 4.61
CA MET A 451 22.48 13.76 5.06
C MET A 451 21.51 14.62 5.91
N ALA A 452 20.53 14.01 6.58
CA ALA A 452 19.46 14.69 7.29
C ALA A 452 18.73 15.76 6.44
N ALA A 453 18.50 15.51 5.16
CA ALA A 453 17.75 16.44 4.31
C ALA A 453 16.29 16.57 4.75
N ASP A 454 15.71 17.76 4.56
CA ASP A 454 14.33 18.08 4.93
C ASP A 454 13.51 18.39 3.69
N ASN A 455 12.86 17.36 3.15
CA ASN A 455 12.07 17.40 1.91
C ASN A 455 12.87 17.87 0.67
N PRO A 456 13.98 17.17 0.32
CA PRO A 456 14.85 17.50 -0.81
C PRO A 456 14.16 17.29 -2.17
N THR A 457 14.63 18.03 -3.18
CA THR A 457 14.26 17.84 -4.58
C THR A 457 15.23 16.92 -5.33
N TYR A 458 14.69 16.23 -6.35
CA TYR A 458 15.42 15.32 -7.22
C TYR A 458 14.95 15.44 -8.67
N ASN A 459 15.70 14.80 -9.56
CA ASN A 459 15.22 14.38 -10.88
C ASN A 459 14.90 12.88 -10.86
N TRP A 460 13.97 12.39 -11.68
CA TRP A 460 13.53 11.00 -11.63
C TRP A 460 13.22 10.35 -12.99
N GLU A 461 13.37 9.02 -13.07
CA GLU A 461 12.88 8.17 -14.17
C GLU A 461 12.45 6.78 -13.67
N GLU A 462 11.58 6.09 -14.45
CA GLU A 462 11.13 4.71 -14.15
C GLU A 462 12.22 3.72 -14.58
N VAL A 463 12.51 2.72 -13.75
CA VAL A 463 13.59 1.74 -13.96
C VAL A 463 13.17 0.34 -13.53
N GLU A 464 13.83 -0.69 -14.06
CA GLU A 464 13.67 -2.06 -13.56
C GLU A 464 14.11 -2.17 -12.09
N CYS A 465 13.36 -2.93 -11.31
CA CYS A 465 13.56 -3.04 -9.87
C CYS A 465 14.83 -3.86 -9.52
N PRO A 466 15.65 -3.39 -8.56
CA PRO A 466 16.73 -4.20 -7.98
C PRO A 466 16.16 -5.43 -7.28
N GLN A 467 16.78 -6.59 -7.43
CA GLN A 467 16.29 -7.83 -6.81
C GLN A 467 16.17 -7.71 -5.28
N TYR A 468 17.08 -6.97 -4.62
CA TYR A 468 16.96 -6.61 -3.20
C TYR A 468 15.58 -6.03 -2.84
N LEU A 469 15.06 -5.09 -3.65
CA LEU A 469 13.75 -4.49 -3.42
C LEU A 469 12.59 -5.41 -3.83
N ILE A 470 12.83 -6.39 -4.71
CA ILE A 470 11.82 -7.40 -5.08
C ILE A 470 11.67 -8.41 -3.93
N ASP A 471 12.77 -8.96 -3.42
CA ASP A 471 12.73 -10.03 -2.41
C ASP A 471 12.12 -9.57 -1.08
N HIS A 472 12.42 -8.34 -0.65
CA HIS A 472 11.84 -7.77 0.57
C HIS A 472 10.41 -7.19 0.36
N TYR A 473 9.95 -7.06 -0.89
CA TYR A 473 8.58 -6.62 -1.23
C TYR A 473 7.63 -7.79 -1.45
N MET A 474 8.00 -8.77 -2.27
CA MET A 474 7.09 -9.84 -2.71
C MET A 474 6.79 -10.78 -1.55
N THR A 475 5.50 -11.03 -1.31
CA THR A 475 5.10 -12.00 -0.29
C THR A 475 5.61 -13.41 -0.63
N THR A 476 6.21 -14.05 0.38
CA THR A 476 6.63 -15.45 0.34
C THR A 476 5.46 -16.41 0.60
N ILE A 477 4.31 -15.86 1.02
CA ILE A 477 3.10 -16.57 1.44
C ILE A 477 2.01 -16.55 0.36
N ASN A 478 1.56 -15.37 -0.10
CA ASN A 478 0.53 -15.27 -1.15
C ASN A 478 1.15 -15.16 -2.55
N THR A 479 1.99 -16.14 -2.91
CA THR A 479 2.77 -16.17 -4.17
C THR A 479 1.92 -16.36 -5.43
N THR A 480 0.70 -16.89 -5.29
CA THR A 480 -0.33 -16.99 -6.33
C THR A 480 -1.54 -16.14 -5.98
N LYS A 481 -2.36 -15.72 -6.97
CA LYS A 481 -3.55 -14.87 -6.72
C LYS A 481 -4.64 -15.56 -5.89
N ASP A 482 -4.63 -16.89 -5.93
CA ASP A 482 -5.52 -17.75 -5.16
C ASP A 482 -4.77 -18.42 -4.01
N ASN A 483 -5.44 -18.63 -2.89
CA ASN A 483 -4.92 -19.44 -1.77
C ASN A 483 -6.05 -20.16 -1.00
N ARG A 484 -5.67 -20.85 0.08
CA ARG A 484 -6.58 -21.59 0.98
C ARG A 484 -6.36 -21.28 2.46
N PHE A 485 -5.61 -20.23 2.80
CA PHE A 485 -5.32 -19.90 4.19
C PHE A 485 -6.61 -19.51 4.93
N ARG A 486 -6.83 -20.12 6.09
CA ARG A 486 -7.99 -19.85 6.95
C ARG A 486 -7.95 -18.41 7.46
N TRP A 487 -9.11 -17.77 7.52
CA TRP A 487 -9.25 -16.45 8.12
C TRP A 487 -8.83 -16.47 9.61
N ARG A 488 -8.08 -15.45 10.04
CA ARG A 488 -7.81 -15.15 11.45
C ARG A 488 -7.89 -13.64 11.69
N ASP A 489 -8.53 -13.24 12.78
CA ASP A 489 -8.57 -11.84 13.24
C ASP A 489 -7.26 -11.40 13.94
N ASP A 490 -6.58 -12.36 14.57
CA ASP A 490 -5.36 -12.13 15.36
C ASP A 490 -4.17 -12.88 14.76
N TRP A 491 -3.12 -12.12 14.47
CA TRP A 491 -1.84 -12.59 13.92
C TRP A 491 -0.67 -12.41 14.89
N SER A 492 -0.90 -11.90 16.09
CA SER A 492 0.15 -11.62 17.08
C SER A 492 0.84 -12.87 17.64
N ASP A 493 0.17 -14.02 17.62
CA ASP A 493 0.69 -15.28 18.15
C ASP A 493 1.55 -16.10 17.16
N TYR A 494 1.48 -15.76 15.87
CA TYR A 494 2.09 -16.50 14.76
C TYR A 494 3.59 -16.27 14.69
N LYS A 495 4.35 -17.36 14.51
CA LYS A 495 5.83 -17.34 14.44
C LYS A 495 6.33 -17.83 13.10
N LYS A 496 7.56 -17.43 12.77
CA LYS A 496 8.24 -17.81 11.53
C LYS A 496 8.42 -19.33 11.45
N GLY A 497 7.66 -19.97 10.56
CA GLY A 497 7.67 -21.42 10.38
C GLY A 497 6.54 -22.18 11.09
N ASP A 498 5.62 -21.49 11.77
CA ASP A 498 4.35 -22.09 12.16
C ASP A 498 3.55 -22.47 10.90
N ALA A 499 2.76 -23.54 10.97
CA ALA A 499 1.92 -23.95 9.85
C ALA A 499 0.72 -23.00 9.72
N LEU A 500 0.56 -22.38 8.54
CA LEU A 500 -0.67 -21.66 8.19
C LEU A 500 -1.80 -22.67 8.03
N GLU A 501 -2.84 -22.58 8.87
CA GLU A 501 -4.05 -23.38 8.72
C GLU A 501 -4.66 -23.14 7.34
N THR A 502 -4.94 -24.20 6.59
CA THR A 502 -5.76 -24.13 5.38
C THR A 502 -7.18 -24.56 5.68
N GLN A 503 -8.15 -23.96 4.98
CA GLN A 503 -9.54 -24.36 5.02
C GLN A 503 -9.95 -24.85 3.64
N GLU A 504 -10.18 -26.16 3.51
CA GLU A 504 -10.75 -26.71 2.30
C GLU A 504 -12.25 -26.44 2.21
N CYS A 505 -12.65 -25.87 1.09
CA CYS A 505 -14.03 -25.63 0.70
C CYS A 505 -14.23 -26.32 -0.65
N LEU A 506 -15.36 -27.04 -0.81
CA LEU A 506 -15.70 -27.85 -1.99
C LEU A 506 -14.84 -29.10 -2.19
N THR A 507 -15.11 -30.14 -1.37
CA THR A 507 -14.76 -31.54 -1.68
C THR A 507 -16.02 -32.41 -1.63
N ASP A 508 -15.96 -33.63 -2.19
CA ASP A 508 -17.04 -34.62 -2.08
C ASP A 508 -17.39 -35.00 -0.62
N GLU A 509 -16.48 -34.74 0.32
CA GLU A 509 -16.63 -35.00 1.76
C GLU A 509 -17.41 -33.89 2.49
N TYR A 510 -17.36 -32.65 1.98
CA TYR A 510 -18.06 -31.47 2.55
C TYR A 510 -19.07 -30.86 1.56
N PRO A 511 -20.13 -31.59 1.14
CA PRO A 511 -21.04 -31.18 0.07
C PRO A 511 -22.01 -30.03 0.43
N GLN A 512 -21.87 -29.39 1.59
CA GLN A 512 -22.67 -28.25 2.05
C GLN A 512 -21.85 -27.11 2.69
N GLY A 513 -20.52 -27.10 2.56
CA GLY A 513 -19.70 -26.03 3.15
C GLY A 513 -18.19 -26.26 3.04
N CYS A 514 -17.45 -25.57 3.90
CA CYS A 514 -16.04 -25.82 4.13
C CYS A 514 -15.85 -26.81 5.30
N ALA A 515 -14.67 -27.42 5.40
CA ALA A 515 -14.28 -28.14 6.60
C ALA A 515 -14.23 -27.20 7.83
N PRO A 516 -14.64 -27.66 9.03
CA PRO A 516 -14.65 -26.87 10.27
C PRO A 516 -13.25 -26.74 10.91
#